data_AF-A0A2M8T7J8-F1
#
_entry.id   AF-A0A2M8T7J8-F1
#
_cell.length_a   1.000
_cell.length_b   1.000
_cell.length_c   1.000
_cell.angle_alpha   90.00
_cell.angle_beta   90.00
_cell.angle_gamma   90.00
#
_symmetry.space_group_name_H-M   'P 1'
#
loop_
_entity.id
_entity.type
_entity.pdbx_description
1 polymer ?
#
loop_
_entity_poly.entity_id
_entity_poly.type
_entity_poly.pdbx_seq_one_letter_code
_entity_poly.pdbx_strand_id
1 'polypeptide(L)' 'MSRNHRVLIPGAKYGLQKLKMEASKELAKNNIKNPENPQYNLGGQMVKDMIKNVENNMK' A
#
# COMPACT_ATOMS: atom_id res chain seq x y z
N MET A 1 3.13 -9.33 -23.78
CA MET A 1 4.08 -8.57 -22.92
C MET A 1 3.64 -8.71 -21.47
N SER A 2 4.22 -9.65 -20.71
CA SER A 2 3.98 -9.72 -19.27
C SER A 2 4.50 -8.42 -18.64
N ARG A 3 3.64 -7.64 -17.99
CA ARG A 3 4.04 -6.45 -17.21
C ARG A 3 4.95 -6.93 -16.10
N ASN A 4 6.26 -6.93 -16.34
CA ASN A 4 7.26 -7.20 -15.33
C ASN A 4 7.17 -6.09 -14.28
N HIS A 5 6.43 -6.34 -13.20
CA HIS A 5 6.50 -5.55 -11.97
C HIS A 5 7.91 -5.69 -11.39
N ARG A 6 8.87 -4.94 -11.96
CA ARG A 6 10.22 -4.85 -11.44
C ARG A 6 10.17 -3.97 -10.21
N VAL A 7 10.31 -4.61 -9.05
CA VAL A 7 10.64 -3.89 -7.83
C VAL A 7 12.02 -3.25 -8.05
N LEU A 8 12.11 -1.93 -7.87
CA LEU A 8 13.36 -1.18 -8.05
C LEU A 8 14.50 -1.71 -7.17
N ILE A 9 14.17 -2.20 -5.98
CA ILE A 9 15.12 -2.72 -4.99
C ILE A 9 14.75 -4.17 -4.65
N PRO A 10 15.51 -5.18 -5.09
CA PRO A 10 15.19 -6.59 -4.82
C PRO A 10 15.03 -6.91 -3.33
N GLY A 11 15.85 -6.31 -2.45
CA GLY A 11 15.76 -6.50 -0.99
C GLY A 11 14.48 -5.95 -0.37
N ALA A 12 13.82 -4.99 -1.02
CA ALA A 12 12.55 -4.43 -0.56
C ALA A 12 11.34 -5.31 -0.94
N LYS A 13 11.52 -6.35 -1.75
CA LYS A 13 10.42 -7.18 -2.28
C LYS A 13 9.54 -7.76 -1.17
N TYR A 14 10.15 -8.25 -0.09
CA TYR A 14 9.40 -8.81 1.05
C TYR A 14 8.64 -7.72 1.82
N GLY A 15 9.29 -6.59 2.12
CA GLY A 15 8.65 -5.45 2.78
C GLY A 15 7.47 -4.88 1.97
N LEU A 16 7.62 -4.80 0.64
CA LEU A 16 6.56 -4.38 -0.28
C LEU A 16 5.40 -5.36 -0.35
N GLN A 17 5.66 -6.67 -0.29
CA GLN A 17 4.59 -7.67 -0.20
C GLN A 17 3.81 -7.54 1.11
N LYS A 18 4.50 -7.29 2.23
CA LYS A 18 3.85 -7.07 3.52
C LYS A 18 2.97 -5.81 3.50
N LEU A 19 3.52 -4.69 3.03
CA LEU A 19 2.77 -3.44 2.83
C LEU A 19 1.56 -3.64 1.91
N LYS A 20 1.71 -4.40 0.83
CA LYS A 20 0.60 -4.71 -0.07
C LYS A 20 -0.53 -5.45 0.66
N MET A 21 -0.21 -6.44 1.49
CA MET A 21 -1.22 -7.17 2.28
C MET A 21 -1.91 -6.28 3.30
N GLU A 22 -1.16 -5.41 3.97
CA GLU A 22 -1.68 -4.47 4.98
C GLU A 22 -2.61 -3.45 4.33
N ALA A 23 -2.18 -2.80 3.25
CA ALA A 23 -2.99 -1.88 2.46
C ALA A 23 -4.26 -2.55 1.92
N SER A 24 -4.17 -3.82 1.47
CA SER A 24 -5.33 -4.60 1.02
C SER A 24 -6.36 -4.79 2.14
N LYS A 25 -5.88 -5.12 3.35
CA LYS A 25 -6.74 -5.33 4.52
C LYS A 25 -7.40 -4.03 4.97
N GLU A 26 -6.67 -2.92 4.98
CA GLU A 26 -7.25 -1.62 5.32
C GLU A 26 -8.30 -1.18 4.30
N LEU A 27 -8.00 -1.32 3.01
CA LEU A 27 -8.92 -0.97 1.94
C LEU A 27 -10.19 -1.84 2.00
N ALA A 28 -10.07 -3.14 2.25
CA ALA A 28 -11.21 -4.03 2.45
C ALA A 28 -12.06 -3.64 3.66
N LYS A 29 -11.42 -3.35 4.81
CA LYS A 29 -12.13 -2.87 6.02
C LYS A 29 -12.85 -1.55 5.78
N ASN A 30 -12.23 -0.65 5.04
CA ASN A 30 -12.79 0.66 4.74
C ASN A 30 -13.95 0.55 3.75
N ASN A 31 -13.88 -0.33 2.75
CA ASN A 31 -15.00 -0.59 1.84
C ASN A 31 -16.23 -1.13 2.56
N ILE A 32 -16.05 -1.91 3.64
CA ILE A 32 -17.17 -2.39 4.48
C ILE A 32 -17.76 -1.23 5.31
N LYS A 33 -16.90 -0.34 5.82
CA LYS A 33 -17.32 0.74 6.74
C LYS A 33 -17.89 1.97 6.03
N ASN A 34 -17.36 2.34 4.87
CA ASN A 34 -17.71 3.53 4.10
C ASN A 34 -17.72 3.20 2.60
N PRO A 35 -18.75 2.47 2.13
CA PRO A 35 -18.82 2.04 0.73
C PRO A 35 -18.96 3.19 -0.28
N GLU A 36 -19.46 4.36 0.14
CA GLU A 36 -19.70 5.51 -0.74
C GLU A 36 -18.54 6.52 -0.79
N ASN A 37 -17.49 6.34 0.03
CA ASN A 37 -16.37 7.25 0.05
C ASN A 37 -15.38 6.90 -1.10
N PRO A 38 -14.86 7.87 -1.87
CA PRO A 38 -13.82 7.61 -2.86
C PRO A 38 -12.52 7.11 -2.20
N GLN A 39 -12.37 5.79 -2.14
CA GLN A 39 -11.16 5.14 -1.63
C GLN A 39 -10.04 5.17 -2.67
N TYR A 40 -8.80 5.40 -2.21
CA TYR A 40 -7.62 5.19 -3.04
C TYR A 40 -7.55 3.73 -3.50
N ASN A 41 -7.04 3.50 -4.71
CA ASN A 41 -6.72 2.15 -5.14
C ASN A 41 -5.60 1.55 -4.24
N LEU A 42 -5.39 0.24 -4.36
CA LEU A 42 -4.40 -0.48 -3.56
C LEU A 42 -3.02 0.19 -3.56
N GLY A 43 -2.56 0.65 -4.73
CA GLY A 43 -1.27 1.33 -4.87
C GLY A 43 -1.22 2.68 -4.17
N GLY A 44 -2.29 3.47 -4.26
CA GLY A 44 -2.42 4.75 -3.56
C GLY A 44 -2.43 4.57 -2.04
N GLN A 45 -3.11 3.53 -1.54
CA GLN A 45 -3.08 3.19 -0.12
C GLN A 45 -1.67 2.75 0.33
N MET A 46 -0.98 1.92 -0.45
CA MET A 46 0.41 1.52 -0.15
C MET A 46 1.36 2.71 -0.07
N VAL A 47 1.24 3.68 -0.98
CA VAL A 47 2.09 4.89 -1.00
C VAL A 47 1.78 5.77 0.22
N LYS A 48 0.51 5.93 0.57
CA LYS A 48 0.08 6.66 1.77
C LYS A 48 0.69 6.07 3.04
N ASP A 49 0.65 4.76 3.19
CA ASP A 49 1.21 4.06 4.36
C ASP A 49 2.74 4.17 4.41
N MET A 50 3.41 4.11 3.25
CA MET A 50 4.84 4.35 3.15
C MET A 50 5.23 5.76 3.60
N ILE A 51 4.57 6.80 3.08
CA ILE A 51 4.86 8.20 3.43
C ILE A 51 4.65 8.42 4.93
N LYS A 52 3.53 7.92 5.48
CA LYS A 52 3.23 8.03 6.91
C LYS A 52 4.31 7.39 7.79
N ASN A 53 4.82 6.22 7.38
CA ASN A 53 5.92 5.58 8.10
C ASN A 53 7.21 6.39 8.03
N VAL A 54 7.53 7.00 6.88
CA VAL A 54 8.69 7.89 6.75
C VAL A 54 8.53 9.11 7.65
N GLU A 55 7.39 9.79 7.61
CA GLU A 55 7.09 10.96 8.45
C GLU A 55 7.18 10.65 9.95
N ASN A 56 6.71 9.48 10.38
CA ASN A 56 6.78 9.05 11.78
C ASN A 56 8.21 8.74 12.24
N ASN A 57 9.08 8.26 11.35
CA ASN A 57 10.48 7.97 11.67
C ASN A 57 11.39 9.20 11.57
N MET A 58 10.92 10.27 10.90
CA MET A 58 11.64 11.54 10.77
C MET A 58 11.30 12.55 11.88
N LYS A 59 10.32 12.23 12.73
CA LYS A 59 9.97 13.00 13.93
C LYS A 59 10.66 12.41 15.15
#